data_AF-C7MGR2-F1
#
_entry.id   AF-C7MGR2-F1
#
_cell.length_a   1.000
_cell.length_b   1.000
_cell.length_c   1.000
_cell.angle_alpha   90.00
_cell.angle_beta   90.00
_cell.angle_gamma   90.00
#
_symmetry.space_group_name_H-M   'P 1'
#
loop_
_entity.id
_entity.type
_entity.pdbx_description
1 polymer ?
#
loop_
_entity_poly.entity_id
_entity_poly.type
_entity_poly.pdbx_seq_one_letter_code
_entity_poly.pdbx_strand_id
1 'polypeptide(L)'
;MNNSLPWPTAAEVLPLATVRPVLDRLSSLVNTHEQDASLILGLAVTEEEVAADPPPALEQLGDELGGIQVRGQTMLTLQIEDRTDVGPYTLLGDATTFYPLYETPDSAVVLALDEDGAPGAVYGIGEDLALRLAAPDLPAYLDRFAGALEATLSALAARGPAAEDVEDARTEAAEQLMDRYLFTELLGMDEEAEETDVPLQDPAASGLADLPAGTLAVADLRTAPLGARVDLMEVDVPGDPLEMHLAWREHGLVIALLGG
;
A
#
# COMPACT_ATOMS: atom_id res chain seq x y z
N MET A 1 -20.19 9.77 -14.67
CA MET A 1 -20.29 8.32 -15.00
C MET A 1 -19.70 7.62 -13.80
N ASN A 2 -20.39 6.65 -13.19
CA ASN A 2 -19.83 5.91 -12.06
C ASN A 2 -18.55 5.21 -12.52
N ASN A 3 -17.40 5.59 -11.97
CA ASN A 3 -16.12 4.90 -12.14
C ASN A 3 -16.04 3.69 -11.19
N SER A 4 -17.13 2.94 -11.05
CA SER A 4 -17.15 1.76 -10.19
C SER A 4 -16.37 0.64 -10.87
N LEU A 5 -15.31 0.18 -10.22
CA LEU A 5 -14.53 -0.94 -10.68
C LEU A 5 -15.34 -2.23 -10.43
N PRO A 6 -15.23 -3.24 -11.31
CA PRO A 6 -15.92 -4.50 -11.13
C PRO A 6 -15.22 -5.37 -10.07
N TRP A 7 -15.19 -4.91 -8.82
CA TRP A 7 -14.53 -5.61 -7.73
C TRP A 7 -15.07 -7.03 -7.54
N PRO A 8 -14.21 -8.00 -7.18
CA PRO A 8 -14.67 -9.25 -6.62
C PRO A 8 -15.51 -9.03 -5.36
N THR A 9 -16.52 -9.86 -5.14
CA THR A 9 -17.55 -9.68 -4.09
C THR A 9 -17.72 -10.91 -3.19
N ALA A 10 -16.89 -11.94 -3.38
CA ALA A 10 -17.01 -13.20 -2.66
C ALA A 10 -16.36 -13.14 -1.26
N ALA A 11 -15.39 -12.25 -1.07
CA ALA A 11 -14.72 -12.06 0.21
C ALA A 11 -15.65 -11.52 1.31
N GLU A 12 -15.39 -11.96 2.54
CA GLU A 12 -16.03 -11.38 3.72
C GLU A 12 -15.51 -9.96 3.99
N VAL A 13 -16.38 -9.10 4.52
CA VAL A 13 -16.01 -7.75 4.93
C VAL A 13 -15.03 -7.81 6.09
N LEU A 14 -13.92 -7.07 5.98
CA LEU A 14 -12.92 -6.94 7.03
C LEU A 14 -13.59 -6.40 8.30
N PRO A 15 -13.62 -7.19 9.39
CA PRO A 15 -14.36 -6.78 10.58
C PRO A 15 -13.69 -5.56 11.21
N LEU A 16 -14.41 -4.46 11.32
CA LEU A 16 -13.88 -3.19 11.84
C LEU A 16 -13.28 -3.29 13.26
N ALA A 17 -13.70 -4.29 14.04
CA ALA A 17 -13.13 -4.59 15.35
C ALA A 17 -11.64 -4.94 15.31
N THR A 18 -11.13 -5.50 14.20
CA THR A 18 -9.71 -5.87 14.05
C THR A 18 -8.81 -4.66 13.88
N VAL A 19 -9.33 -3.58 13.28
CA VAL A 19 -8.60 -2.32 13.01
C VAL A 19 -8.96 -1.20 13.99
N ARG A 20 -10.02 -1.34 14.78
CA ARG A 20 -10.48 -0.31 15.73
C ARG A 20 -9.36 0.30 16.60
N PRO A 21 -8.46 -0.49 17.23
CA PRO A 21 -7.43 0.09 18.10
C PRO A 21 -6.49 1.05 17.36
N VAL A 22 -6.13 0.73 16.12
CA VAL A 22 -5.26 1.60 15.32
C VAL A 22 -6.02 2.82 14.79
N LEU A 23 -7.30 2.69 14.43
CA LEU A 23 -8.14 3.83 14.05
C LEU A 23 -8.30 4.85 15.18
N ASP A 24 -8.50 4.37 16.41
CA ASP A 24 -8.61 5.23 17.59
C ASP A 24 -7.27 5.95 17.86
N ARG A 25 -6.14 5.24 17.67
CA ARG A 25 -4.79 5.81 17.78
C ARG A 25 -4.55 6.90 16.73
N LEU A 26 -4.84 6.62 15.46
CA LEU A 26 -4.71 7.59 14.36
C LEU A 26 -5.57 8.84 14.60
N SER A 27 -6.83 8.65 14.98
CA SER A 27 -7.74 9.74 15.34
C SER A 27 -7.19 10.58 16.50
N SER A 28 -6.66 9.93 17.54
CA SER A 28 -6.04 10.62 18.66
C SER A 28 -4.80 11.43 18.25
N LEU A 29 -3.95 10.89 17.38
CA LEU A 29 -2.76 11.56 16.86
C LEU A 29 -3.15 12.82 16.07
N VAL A 30 -4.08 12.68 15.12
CA VAL A 30 -4.55 13.82 14.31
C VAL A 30 -5.17 14.90 15.18
N ASN A 31 -6.05 14.54 16.12
CA ASN A 31 -6.69 15.51 17.01
C ASN A 31 -5.68 16.23 17.93
N THR A 32 -4.57 15.58 18.29
CA THR A 32 -3.52 16.18 19.12
C THR A 32 -2.61 17.09 18.32
N HIS A 33 -2.50 16.87 17.01
CA HIS A 33 -1.60 17.56 16.09
C HIS A 33 -2.35 18.21 14.92
N GLU A 34 -3.50 18.84 15.17
CA GLU A 34 -4.40 19.41 14.15
C GLU A 34 -3.74 20.46 13.22
N GLN A 35 -2.61 21.03 13.63
CA GLN A 35 -1.83 21.98 12.83
C GLN A 35 -0.99 21.27 11.74
N ASP A 36 -0.69 19.99 11.93
CA ASP A 36 0.24 19.22 11.11
C ASP A 36 -0.43 18.05 10.40
N ALA A 37 -1.54 17.54 10.90
CA ALA A 37 -2.27 16.45 10.27
C ALA A 37 -3.79 16.67 10.31
N SER A 38 -4.46 16.07 9.34
CA SER A 38 -5.92 16.05 9.22
C SER A 38 -6.39 14.67 8.72
N LEU A 39 -7.59 14.28 9.14
CA LEU A 39 -8.27 13.09 8.61
C LEU A 39 -8.94 13.46 7.28
N ILE A 40 -8.81 12.58 6.29
CA ILE A 40 -9.73 12.54 5.16
C ILE A 40 -10.96 11.76 5.64
N LEU A 41 -12.13 12.39 5.59
CA LEU A 41 -13.36 11.82 6.11
C LEU A 41 -13.80 10.62 5.28
N GLY A 42 -14.27 9.57 5.94
CA GLY A 42 -14.83 8.39 5.28
C GLY A 42 -16.15 8.66 4.53
N LEU A 43 -16.54 7.69 3.70
CA LEU A 43 -17.66 7.80 2.76
C LEU A 43 -19.02 8.02 3.45
N ALA A 44 -19.19 7.53 4.68
CA ALA A 44 -20.43 7.69 5.44
C ALA A 44 -20.72 9.15 5.85
N VAL A 45 -19.72 10.04 5.76
CA VAL A 45 -19.78 11.41 6.29
C VAL A 45 -19.74 12.46 5.16
N THR A 46 -19.37 12.08 3.94
CA THR A 46 -19.31 12.99 2.78
C THR A 46 -20.65 13.00 2.03
N GLU A 47 -21.28 14.17 1.86
CA GLU A 47 -22.49 14.33 1.04
C GLU A 47 -22.18 14.43 -0.48
N GLU A 48 -20.92 14.63 -0.85
CA GLU A 48 -20.46 14.59 -2.23
C GLU A 48 -20.48 13.13 -2.71
N GLU A 49 -20.99 12.88 -3.92
CA GLU A 49 -20.81 11.61 -4.64
C GLU A 49 -19.32 11.45 -4.97
N VAL A 50 -18.50 11.17 -3.96
CA VAL A 50 -17.09 10.83 -4.14
C VAL A 50 -17.07 9.50 -4.86
N ALA A 51 -16.51 9.48 -6.07
CA ALA A 51 -16.45 8.30 -6.94
C ALA A 51 -15.46 7.23 -6.44
N ALA A 52 -15.10 7.25 -5.15
CA ALA A 52 -14.25 6.26 -4.55
C ALA A 52 -15.06 4.98 -4.32
N ASP A 53 -14.73 3.96 -5.11
CA ASP A 53 -15.30 2.61 -5.00
C ASP A 53 -14.24 1.70 -4.36
N PRO A 54 -14.12 1.67 -3.02
CA PRO A 54 -13.22 0.73 -2.37
C PRO A 54 -13.70 -0.71 -2.60
N PRO A 55 -12.80 -1.71 -2.56
CA PRO A 55 -13.18 -3.11 -2.55
C PRO A 55 -14.28 -3.36 -1.51
N PRO A 56 -15.31 -4.17 -1.80
CA PRO A 56 -16.40 -4.46 -0.86
C PRO A 56 -15.90 -4.95 0.50
N ALA A 57 -14.79 -5.69 0.52
CA ALA A 57 -14.19 -6.16 1.75
C ALA A 57 -13.70 -5.02 2.68
N LEU A 58 -13.50 -3.81 2.18
CA LEU A 58 -13.05 -2.63 2.92
C LEU A 58 -14.18 -1.64 3.24
N GLU A 59 -15.44 -1.94 2.90
CA GLU A 59 -16.56 -0.98 3.00
C GLU A 59 -16.65 -0.32 4.39
N GLN A 60 -16.58 -1.11 5.47
CA GLN A 60 -16.72 -0.61 6.85
C GLN A 60 -15.57 0.30 7.25
N LEU A 61 -14.37 0.04 6.73
CA LEU A 61 -13.20 0.85 7.00
C LEU A 61 -13.24 2.16 6.19
N GLY A 62 -13.59 2.07 4.91
CA GLY A 62 -13.74 3.24 4.03
C GLY A 62 -14.88 4.18 4.44
N ASP A 63 -15.91 3.65 5.11
CA ASP A 63 -16.99 4.44 5.71
C ASP A 63 -16.50 5.35 6.84
N GLU A 64 -15.51 4.91 7.62
CA GLU A 64 -15.01 5.66 8.78
C GLU A 64 -13.74 6.47 8.51
N LEU A 65 -12.85 5.98 7.64
CA LEU A 65 -11.58 6.59 7.33
C LEU A 65 -11.40 6.69 5.82
N GLY A 66 -11.34 7.92 5.30
CA GLY A 66 -10.95 8.17 3.92
C GLY A 66 -9.44 8.21 3.73
N GLY A 67 -8.67 8.47 4.80
CA GLY A 67 -7.22 8.60 4.74
C GLY A 67 -6.67 9.62 5.72
N ILE A 68 -5.37 9.95 5.59
CA ILE A 68 -4.66 10.91 6.44
C ILE A 68 -3.81 11.82 5.58
N GLN A 69 -3.95 13.12 5.82
CA GLN A 69 -3.06 14.14 5.29
C GLN A 69 -2.09 14.62 6.37
N VAL A 70 -0.84 14.87 5.97
CA VAL A 70 0.16 15.54 6.78
C VAL A 70 0.59 16.79 6.03
N ARG A 71 0.36 17.96 6.61
CA ARG A 71 0.66 19.27 6.01
C ARG A 71 0.10 19.44 4.58
N GLY A 72 -1.08 18.87 4.32
CA GLY A 72 -1.77 18.93 3.04
C GLY A 72 -1.35 17.87 2.01
N GLN A 73 -0.36 17.03 2.32
CA GLN A 73 0.02 15.89 1.50
C GLN A 73 -0.71 14.63 1.97
N THR A 74 -1.31 13.88 1.05
CA THR A 74 -1.98 12.61 1.36
C THR A 74 -0.93 11.53 1.59
N MET A 75 -0.84 11.04 2.83
CA MET A 75 0.14 10.02 3.23
C MET A 75 -0.49 8.63 3.38
N LEU A 76 -1.82 8.58 3.53
CA LEU A 76 -2.62 7.37 3.52
C LEU A 76 -3.94 7.70 2.82
N THR A 77 -4.39 6.86 1.90
CA THR A 77 -5.71 6.98 1.28
C THR A 77 -6.45 5.64 1.26
N LEU A 78 -7.75 5.72 1.49
CA LEU A 78 -8.75 4.67 1.29
C LEU A 78 -9.90 5.19 0.39
N GLN A 79 -9.67 6.32 -0.28
CA GLN A 79 -10.57 6.95 -1.22
C GLN A 79 -9.78 7.28 -2.48
N ILE A 80 -9.96 6.46 -3.50
CA ILE A 80 -9.28 6.66 -4.79
C ILE A 80 -10.33 7.09 -5.80
N GLU A 81 -10.14 8.25 -6.40
CA GLU A 81 -11.10 8.81 -7.37
C GLU A 81 -10.79 8.40 -8.81
N ASP A 82 -9.50 8.28 -9.16
CA ASP A 82 -9.02 7.88 -10.49
C ASP A 82 -7.90 6.85 -10.35
N ARG A 83 -7.92 5.83 -11.21
CA ARG A 83 -6.85 4.85 -11.36
C ARG A 83 -6.06 5.20 -12.61
N THR A 84 -4.79 5.54 -12.47
CA THR A 84 -3.87 5.65 -13.60
C THR A 84 -3.23 4.30 -13.86
N ASP A 85 -3.47 3.70 -15.03
CA ASP A 85 -2.86 2.42 -15.44
C ASP A 85 -1.35 2.55 -15.79
N VAL A 86 -0.69 3.60 -15.32
CA VAL A 86 0.67 3.99 -15.73
C VAL A 86 1.48 4.34 -14.49
N GLY A 87 2.74 3.90 -14.42
CA GLY A 87 3.65 4.16 -13.30
C GLY A 87 3.97 2.88 -12.52
N PRO A 88 3.97 2.89 -11.18
CA PRO A 88 4.38 1.75 -10.35
C PRO A 88 3.50 0.49 -10.51
N TYR A 89 2.38 0.60 -11.23
CA TYR A 89 1.40 -0.46 -11.40
C TYR A 89 1.59 -1.33 -12.64
N THR A 90 2.57 -1.03 -13.50
CA THR A 90 2.73 -1.68 -14.81
C THR A 90 2.71 -3.21 -14.77
N LEU A 91 3.18 -3.84 -13.67
CA LEU A 91 3.25 -5.30 -13.53
C LEU A 91 2.14 -5.91 -12.66
N LEU A 92 1.34 -5.11 -11.94
CA LEU A 92 0.45 -5.62 -10.89
C LEU A 92 -0.80 -6.36 -11.42
N GLY A 93 -1.00 -6.41 -12.73
CA GLY A 93 -2.15 -7.04 -13.38
C GLY A 93 -3.40 -6.18 -13.35
N ASP A 94 -4.57 -6.82 -13.30
CA ASP A 94 -5.86 -6.12 -13.35
C ASP A 94 -6.02 -5.17 -12.16
N ALA A 95 -6.58 -3.98 -12.40
CA ALA A 95 -6.77 -2.95 -11.37
C ALA A 95 -7.61 -3.43 -10.16
N THR A 96 -8.36 -4.52 -10.30
CA THR A 96 -9.17 -5.13 -9.24
C THR A 96 -8.41 -6.10 -8.34
N THR A 97 -7.13 -6.37 -8.63
CA THR A 97 -6.28 -7.30 -7.86
C THR A 97 -5.43 -6.58 -6.82
N PHE A 98 -5.45 -5.25 -6.79
CA PHE A 98 -4.73 -4.45 -5.80
C PHE A 98 -5.42 -3.13 -5.51
N TYR A 99 -5.16 -2.60 -4.32
CA TYR A 99 -5.73 -1.34 -3.85
C TYR A 99 -4.64 -0.43 -3.28
N PRO A 100 -4.35 0.74 -3.89
CA PRO A 100 -3.32 1.63 -3.40
C PRO A 100 -3.73 2.31 -2.10
N LEU A 101 -2.77 2.39 -1.19
CA LEU A 101 -2.86 3.03 0.11
C LEU A 101 -2.05 4.33 0.14
N TYR A 102 -1.11 4.50 -0.79
CA TYR A 102 -0.29 5.69 -1.02
C TYR A 102 0.23 5.64 -2.47
N GLU A 103 0.32 6.79 -3.13
CA GLU A 103 0.78 6.88 -4.52
C GLU A 103 1.49 8.22 -4.79
N THR A 104 2.59 8.13 -5.52
CA THR A 104 3.27 9.22 -6.23
C THR A 104 3.42 8.82 -7.70
N PRO A 105 3.88 9.71 -8.60
CA PRO A 105 4.09 9.35 -10.00
C PRO A 105 5.01 8.15 -10.23
N ASP A 106 5.96 7.91 -9.31
CA ASP A 106 7.04 6.93 -9.48
C ASP A 106 7.04 5.83 -8.41
N SER A 107 6.14 5.88 -7.43
CA SER A 107 6.13 4.92 -6.32
C SER A 107 4.73 4.74 -5.72
N ALA A 108 4.48 3.59 -5.12
CA ALA A 108 3.20 3.31 -4.46
C ALA A 108 3.35 2.36 -3.28
N VAL A 109 2.37 2.40 -2.39
CA VAL A 109 2.10 1.33 -1.43
C VAL A 109 0.75 0.73 -1.77
N VAL A 110 0.69 -0.58 -2.00
CA VAL A 110 -0.50 -1.29 -2.47
C VAL A 110 -0.86 -2.43 -1.53
N LEU A 111 -2.16 -2.61 -1.33
CA LEU A 111 -2.77 -3.78 -0.70
C LEU A 111 -3.08 -4.82 -1.78
N ALA A 112 -2.54 -6.03 -1.65
CA ALA A 112 -2.90 -7.14 -2.51
C ALA A 112 -4.34 -7.59 -2.22
N LEU A 113 -5.08 -7.92 -3.28
CA LEU A 113 -6.40 -8.53 -3.21
C LEU A 113 -6.35 -9.89 -3.92
N ASP A 114 -6.93 -10.91 -3.29
CA ASP A 114 -7.07 -12.20 -3.95
C ASP A 114 -8.24 -12.21 -4.96
N GLU A 115 -8.46 -13.36 -5.59
CA GLU A 115 -9.50 -13.55 -6.61
C GLU A 115 -10.93 -13.33 -6.09
N ASP A 116 -11.14 -13.45 -4.79
CA ASP A 116 -12.43 -13.22 -4.12
C ASP A 116 -12.58 -11.77 -3.63
N GLY A 117 -11.49 -10.99 -3.66
CA GLY A 117 -11.42 -9.59 -3.23
C GLY A 117 -11.00 -9.42 -1.78
N ALA A 118 -10.48 -10.46 -1.14
CA ALA A 118 -10.07 -10.39 0.25
C ALA A 118 -8.74 -9.64 0.39
N PRO A 119 -8.64 -8.72 1.35
CA PRO A 119 -7.40 -7.98 1.59
C PRO A 119 -6.31 -8.90 2.14
N GLY A 120 -5.13 -8.81 1.52
CA GLY A 120 -3.95 -9.57 1.89
C GLY A 120 -2.79 -8.70 2.36
N ALA A 121 -1.57 -9.12 2.00
CA ALA A 121 -0.33 -8.41 2.30
C ALA A 121 -0.25 -7.03 1.63
N VAL A 122 0.54 -6.15 2.22
CA VAL A 122 0.81 -4.80 1.73
C VAL A 122 2.23 -4.74 1.20
N TYR A 123 2.40 -4.11 0.05
CA TYR A 123 3.68 -3.99 -0.66
C TYR A 123 4.01 -2.53 -0.95
N GLY A 124 5.27 -2.15 -0.79
CA GLY A 124 5.82 -0.95 -1.39
C GLY A 124 6.45 -1.24 -2.75
N ILE A 125 6.38 -0.25 -3.64
CA ILE A 125 6.90 -0.28 -5.01
C ILE A 125 7.62 1.04 -5.24
N GLY A 126 8.94 0.97 -5.44
CA GLY A 126 9.76 2.12 -5.78
C GLY A 126 9.97 2.30 -7.28
N GLU A 127 10.92 3.14 -7.65
CA GLU A 127 11.31 3.38 -9.04
C GLU A 127 11.86 2.13 -9.75
N ASP A 128 12.43 1.19 -8.99
CA ASP A 128 12.97 -0.08 -9.50
C ASP A 128 11.88 -1.11 -9.83
N LEU A 129 10.61 -0.79 -9.55
CA LEU A 129 9.44 -1.66 -9.73
C LEU A 129 9.50 -2.97 -8.93
N ALA A 130 10.46 -3.11 -8.01
CA ALA A 130 10.54 -4.28 -7.15
C ALA A 130 9.46 -4.21 -6.06
N LEU A 131 8.92 -5.37 -5.69
CA LEU A 131 7.96 -5.46 -4.60
C LEU A 131 8.68 -5.64 -3.28
N ARG A 132 8.32 -4.84 -2.28
CA ARG A 132 8.84 -4.95 -0.92
C ARG A 132 7.72 -5.24 0.06
N LEU A 133 7.84 -6.33 0.83
CA LEU A 133 6.82 -6.72 1.79
C LEU A 133 6.75 -5.68 2.94
N ALA A 134 5.74 -4.80 2.90
CA ALA A 134 5.56 -3.72 3.87
C ALA A 134 4.90 -4.22 5.16
N ALA A 135 3.91 -5.10 5.01
CA ALA A 135 3.18 -5.74 6.10
C ALA A 135 2.49 -7.03 5.64
N PRO A 136 2.23 -8.00 6.54
CA PRO A 136 1.53 -9.23 6.18
C PRO A 136 0.03 -9.02 5.94
N ASP A 137 -0.55 -7.92 6.44
CA ASP A 137 -1.96 -7.57 6.29
C ASP A 137 -2.19 -6.07 6.49
N LEU A 138 -3.40 -5.60 6.17
CA LEU A 138 -3.80 -4.19 6.32
C LEU A 138 -3.73 -3.70 7.79
N PRO A 139 -4.24 -4.41 8.82
CA PRO A 139 -4.09 -3.99 10.21
C PRO A 139 -2.63 -3.74 10.64
N ALA A 140 -1.70 -4.63 10.25
CA ALA A 140 -0.29 -4.49 10.55
C ALA A 140 0.33 -3.29 9.83
N TYR A 141 -0.07 -3.04 8.57
CA TYR A 141 0.36 -1.84 7.85
C TYR A 141 -0.13 -0.56 8.53
N LEU A 142 -1.40 -0.50 8.92
CA LEU A 142 -1.96 0.67 9.59
C LEU A 142 -1.25 0.95 10.92
N ASP A 143 -0.88 -0.07 11.70
CA ASP A 143 -0.16 0.13 12.95
C ASP A 143 1.27 0.65 12.71
N ARG A 144 1.95 0.15 11.68
CA ARG A 144 3.24 0.66 11.22
C ARG A 144 3.13 2.12 10.78
N PHE A 145 2.12 2.45 9.98
CA PHE A 145 1.82 3.82 9.57
C PHE A 145 1.57 4.73 10.78
N ALA A 146 0.76 4.28 11.76
CA ALA A 146 0.49 5.03 12.98
C ALA A 146 1.77 5.31 13.79
N GLY A 147 2.68 4.34 13.87
CA GLY A 147 3.99 4.50 14.50
C GLY A 147 4.86 5.56 13.81
N ALA A 148 4.93 5.52 12.48
CA ALA A 148 5.66 6.51 11.69
C ALA A 148 5.04 7.91 11.81
N LEU A 149 3.71 8.00 11.73
CA LEU A 149 2.98 9.26 11.92
C LEU A 149 3.25 9.86 13.30
N GLU A 150 3.18 9.06 14.37
CA GLU A 150 3.48 9.52 15.73
C GLU A 150 4.91 10.07 15.85
N ALA A 151 5.90 9.38 15.27
CA ALA A 151 7.29 9.82 15.28
C ALA A 151 7.48 11.12 14.48
N THR A 152 6.84 11.24 13.31
CA THR A 152 6.83 12.44 12.48
C THR A 152 6.23 13.63 13.23
N LEU A 153 5.01 13.48 13.75
CA LEU A 153 4.29 14.54 14.45
C LEU A 153 5.01 14.97 15.74
N SER A 154 5.58 14.03 16.48
CA SER A 154 6.41 14.33 17.66
C SER A 154 7.65 15.14 17.31
N ALA A 155 8.32 14.79 16.21
CA ALA A 155 9.50 15.52 15.74
C ALA A 155 9.14 16.91 15.21
N LEU A 156 8.02 17.07 14.51
CA LEU A 156 7.50 18.36 14.08
C LEU A 156 7.12 19.24 15.26
N ALA A 157 6.48 18.68 16.30
CA ALA A 157 6.15 19.41 17.52
C ALA A 157 7.41 19.89 18.26
N ALA A 158 8.45 19.06 18.33
CA ALA A 158 9.72 19.41 18.96
C ALA A 158 10.47 20.55 18.24
N ARG A 159 10.25 20.74 16.94
CA ARG A 159 10.80 21.88 16.17
C ARG A 159 10.16 23.23 16.54
N GLY A 160 9.00 23.22 17.19
CA GLY A 160 8.20 24.42 17.46
C GLY A 160 7.42 24.89 16.23
N PRO A 161 6.62 25.97 16.36
CA PRO A 161 5.85 26.52 15.24
C PRO A 161 6.81 27.02 14.15
N ALA A 162 6.41 26.86 12.88
CA ALA A 162 7.10 27.55 11.79
C ALA A 162 7.00 29.06 12.02
N ALA A 163 8.09 29.80 11.76
CA ALA A 163 7.96 31.23 11.58
C ALA A 163 7.07 31.48 10.35
N GLU A 164 6.22 32.51 10.38
CA GLU A 164 5.20 32.79 9.34
C GLU A 164 5.76 32.82 7.91
N ASP A 165 7.06 33.13 7.73
CA ASP A 165 7.74 33.20 6.43
C ASP A 165 8.35 31.85 5.97
N VAL A 166 8.11 30.73 6.66
CA VAL A 166 8.79 29.45 6.39
C VAL A 166 7.85 28.22 6.47
N GLU A 167 6.56 28.41 6.21
CA GLU A 167 5.57 27.30 6.19
C GLU A 167 6.01 26.15 5.27
N ASP A 168 6.62 26.47 4.13
CA ASP A 168 7.14 25.49 3.17
C ASP A 168 8.19 24.57 3.81
N ALA A 169 9.08 25.10 4.67
CA ALA A 169 10.09 24.28 5.34
C ALA A 169 9.50 23.31 6.37
N ARG A 170 8.30 23.58 6.91
CA ARG A 170 7.61 22.65 7.80
C ARG A 170 6.93 21.54 7.01
N THR A 171 6.39 21.85 5.83
CA THR A 171 5.85 20.85 4.90
C THR A 171 6.96 19.94 4.39
N GLU A 172 8.07 20.48 3.88
CA GLU A 172 9.27 19.72 3.48
C GLU A 172 9.82 18.86 4.63
N ALA A 173 9.81 19.41 5.85
CA ALA A 173 10.22 18.65 7.03
C ALA A 173 9.30 17.45 7.30
N ALA A 174 7.99 17.61 7.12
CA ALA A 174 7.02 16.55 7.34
C ALA A 174 7.19 15.42 6.33
N GLU A 175 7.41 15.77 5.06
CA GLU A 175 7.73 14.83 3.97
C GLU A 175 8.99 14.03 4.28
N GLN A 176 10.12 14.72 4.54
CA GLN A 176 11.39 14.07 4.92
C GLN A 176 11.28 13.19 6.17
N LEU A 177 10.39 13.56 7.11
CA LEU A 177 10.13 12.78 8.32
C LEU A 177 9.35 11.50 8.00
N MET A 178 8.31 11.59 7.18
CA MET A 178 7.54 10.44 6.73
C MET A 178 8.37 9.50 5.87
N ASP A 179 9.21 10.03 4.98
CA ASP A 179 10.16 9.22 4.21
C ASP A 179 11.06 8.43 5.13
N ARG A 180 11.74 9.13 6.03
CA ARG A 180 12.66 8.51 6.98
C ARG A 180 12.02 7.46 7.88
N TYR A 181 10.80 7.68 8.35
CA TYR A 181 10.14 6.77 9.30
C TYR A 181 9.27 5.71 8.65
N LEU A 182 9.00 5.81 7.35
CA LEU A 182 8.12 4.87 6.65
C LEU A 182 8.59 4.60 5.22
N PHE A 183 8.53 5.61 4.34
CA PHE A 183 8.57 5.34 2.90
C PHE A 183 9.95 4.94 2.39
N THR A 184 11.05 5.42 2.97
CA THR A 184 12.40 5.03 2.54
C THR A 184 12.59 3.51 2.61
N GLU A 185 12.13 2.87 3.68
CA GLU A 185 12.22 1.41 3.82
C GLU A 185 11.21 0.69 2.92
N LEU A 186 9.97 1.18 2.85
CA LEU A 186 8.91 0.53 2.07
C LEU A 186 9.15 0.60 0.57
N LEU A 187 9.68 1.71 0.08
CA LEU A 187 9.88 2.00 -1.34
C LEU A 187 11.31 1.68 -1.81
N GLY A 188 12.18 1.20 -0.92
CA GLY A 188 13.54 0.80 -1.31
C GLY A 188 14.49 1.94 -1.64
N MET A 189 14.31 3.10 -0.98
CA MET A 189 15.11 4.29 -1.26
C MET A 189 16.43 4.33 -0.46
N ASP A 190 16.67 3.34 0.41
CA ASP A 190 17.91 3.20 1.18
C ASP A 190 18.89 2.26 0.48
N GLU A 191 19.81 2.83 -0.30
CA GLU A 191 20.86 2.07 -1.02
C GLU A 191 21.82 1.33 -0.07
N GLU A 192 21.88 1.70 1.22
CA GLU A 192 22.79 1.09 2.20
C GLU A 192 22.13 -0.05 2.98
N ALA A 193 20.82 -0.26 2.85
CA ALA A 193 20.10 -1.30 3.56
C ALA A 193 20.49 -2.71 3.07
N GLU A 194 20.71 -3.65 4.00
CA GLU A 194 20.85 -5.06 3.64
C GLU A 194 19.48 -5.62 3.23
N GLU A 195 19.32 -5.88 1.93
CA GLU A 195 18.07 -6.41 1.38
C GLU A 195 18.02 -7.93 1.45
N THR A 196 16.86 -8.46 1.84
CA THR A 196 16.59 -9.89 1.77
C THR A 196 15.84 -10.16 0.47
N ASP A 197 16.57 -10.53 -0.58
CA ASP A 197 15.96 -10.93 -1.85
C ASP A 197 15.26 -12.29 -1.73
N VAL A 198 14.00 -12.33 -2.14
CA VAL A 198 13.21 -13.55 -2.30
C VAL A 198 13.24 -13.92 -3.80
N PRO A 199 13.88 -15.04 -4.17
CA PRO A 199 14.07 -15.38 -5.56
C PRO A 199 12.75 -15.80 -6.21
N LEU A 200 12.56 -15.39 -7.46
CA LEU A 200 11.57 -15.99 -8.35
C LEU A 200 12.04 -17.39 -8.77
N GLN A 201 11.17 -18.38 -8.54
CA GLN A 201 11.46 -19.81 -8.74
C GLN A 201 10.62 -20.37 -9.89
N ASP A 202 11.14 -21.42 -10.54
CA ASP A 202 10.34 -22.25 -11.44
C ASP A 202 9.15 -22.85 -10.67
N PRO A 203 7.90 -22.66 -11.14
CA PRO A 203 6.71 -23.23 -10.51
C PRO A 203 6.83 -24.72 -10.20
N ALA A 204 7.45 -25.51 -11.08
CA ALA A 204 7.63 -26.95 -10.90
C ALA A 204 8.61 -27.30 -9.77
N ALA A 205 9.55 -26.40 -9.45
CA ALA A 205 10.54 -26.58 -8.39
C ALA A 205 10.12 -25.95 -7.06
N SER A 206 9.12 -25.07 -7.06
CA SER A 206 8.68 -24.30 -5.89
C SER A 206 8.02 -25.14 -4.78
N GLY A 207 7.44 -26.29 -5.14
CA GLY A 207 6.64 -27.10 -4.21
C GLY A 207 5.28 -26.49 -3.83
N LEU A 208 4.89 -25.37 -4.46
CA LEU A 208 3.57 -24.77 -4.31
C LEU A 208 2.52 -25.54 -5.10
N ALA A 209 1.32 -25.65 -4.54
CA ALA A 209 0.17 -26.27 -5.19
C ALA A 209 -0.79 -25.19 -5.72
N ASP A 210 -1.69 -25.60 -6.61
CA ASP A 210 -2.82 -24.79 -7.09
C ASP A 210 -2.45 -23.43 -7.70
N LEU A 211 -1.25 -23.31 -8.26
CA LEU A 211 -0.81 -22.12 -8.98
C LEU A 211 -1.70 -21.85 -10.20
N PRO A 212 -1.97 -20.57 -10.53
CA PRO A 212 -2.77 -20.25 -11.71
C PRO A 212 -2.19 -20.85 -13.00
N ALA A 213 -3.06 -21.14 -13.96
CA ALA A 213 -2.60 -21.60 -15.26
C ALA A 213 -1.76 -20.50 -15.94
N GLY A 214 -0.63 -20.87 -16.53
CA GLY A 214 0.26 -19.91 -17.20
C GLY A 214 1.29 -19.23 -16.29
N THR A 215 1.44 -19.67 -15.04
CA THR A 215 2.53 -19.21 -14.17
C THR A 215 3.90 -19.53 -14.77
N LEU A 216 4.71 -18.48 -14.90
CA LEU A 216 6.08 -18.51 -15.41
C LEU A 216 7.10 -18.59 -14.27
N ALA A 217 6.85 -17.89 -13.17
CA ALA A 217 7.70 -17.89 -11.98
C ALA A 217 6.88 -17.58 -10.72
N VAL A 218 7.40 -17.97 -9.55
CA VAL A 218 6.74 -17.74 -8.25
C VAL A 218 7.72 -17.25 -7.19
N ALA A 219 7.26 -16.36 -6.31
CA ALA A 219 7.94 -15.99 -5.08
C ALA A 219 7.06 -16.35 -3.87
N ASP A 220 7.65 -16.96 -2.83
CA ASP A 220 6.97 -17.32 -1.58
C ASP A 220 7.51 -16.47 -0.42
N LEU A 221 6.67 -15.55 0.06
CA LEU A 221 6.98 -14.62 1.14
C LEU A 221 6.37 -15.02 2.49
N ARG A 222 5.71 -16.18 2.59
CA ARG A 222 5.01 -16.58 3.83
C ARG A 222 5.93 -16.68 5.05
N THR A 223 7.23 -16.90 4.82
CA THR A 223 8.25 -16.92 5.87
C THR A 223 9.31 -15.83 5.71
N ALA A 224 9.12 -14.89 4.78
CA ALA A 224 10.05 -13.81 4.53
C ALA A 224 9.94 -12.73 5.62
N PRO A 225 11.04 -12.04 5.96
CA PRO A 225 10.98 -10.88 6.85
C PRO A 225 10.27 -9.71 6.17
N LEU A 226 9.80 -8.74 6.96
CA LEU A 226 9.39 -7.44 6.43
C LEU A 226 10.57 -6.76 5.72
N GLY A 227 10.27 -6.02 4.65
CA GLY A 227 11.27 -5.43 3.77
C GLY A 227 11.91 -6.41 2.79
N ALA A 228 11.52 -7.69 2.82
CA ALA A 228 11.95 -8.65 1.81
C ALA A 228 11.54 -8.18 0.41
N ARG A 229 12.46 -8.30 -0.54
CA ARG A 229 12.38 -7.76 -1.89
C ARG A 229 12.15 -8.87 -2.90
N VAL A 230 11.25 -8.65 -3.85
CA VAL A 230 11.04 -9.50 -5.02
C VAL A 230 11.27 -8.64 -6.25
N ASP A 231 12.36 -8.92 -6.97
CA ASP A 231 12.64 -8.29 -8.26
C ASP A 231 11.84 -8.97 -9.36
N LEU A 232 10.88 -8.25 -9.92
CA LEU A 232 9.99 -8.77 -10.96
C LEU A 232 10.62 -8.73 -12.36
N MET A 233 11.67 -7.93 -12.55
CA MET A 233 12.27 -7.67 -13.87
C MET A 233 13.49 -8.55 -14.15
N GLU A 234 14.14 -9.10 -13.13
CA GLU A 234 15.32 -9.96 -13.28
C GLU A 234 15.02 -11.44 -13.62
N VAL A 235 13.76 -11.76 -13.91
CA VAL A 235 13.31 -13.14 -14.15
C VAL A 235 13.54 -13.57 -15.61
N ASP A 236 14.32 -14.63 -15.81
CA ASP A 236 14.58 -15.22 -17.14
C ASP A 236 13.43 -16.15 -17.56
N VAL A 237 12.31 -15.55 -17.99
CA VAL A 237 11.13 -16.28 -18.49
C VAL A 237 10.78 -15.88 -19.93
N PRO A 238 10.14 -16.77 -20.71
CA PRO A 238 9.75 -16.46 -22.08
C PRO A 238 8.65 -15.37 -22.13
N GLY A 239 8.82 -14.35 -22.98
CA GLY A 239 7.80 -13.32 -23.23
C GLY A 239 8.37 -11.91 -23.21
N ASP A 240 7.51 -10.91 -23.37
CA ASP A 240 7.83 -9.50 -23.08
C ASP A 240 7.58 -9.25 -21.57
N PRO A 241 8.59 -8.83 -20.78
CA PRO A 241 8.43 -8.45 -19.37
C PRO A 241 7.29 -7.48 -19.09
N LEU A 242 6.98 -6.59 -20.04
CA LEU A 242 5.91 -5.60 -19.88
C LEU A 242 4.51 -6.17 -20.16
N GLU A 243 4.41 -7.37 -20.74
CA GLU A 243 3.14 -8.09 -20.90
C GLU A 243 2.88 -9.06 -19.73
N MET A 244 3.82 -9.16 -18.79
CA MET A 244 3.66 -10.00 -17.60
C MET A 244 2.78 -9.30 -16.56
N HIS A 245 2.04 -10.10 -15.82
CA HIS A 245 1.19 -9.62 -14.74
C HIS A 245 1.27 -10.52 -13.51
N LEU A 246 0.99 -9.94 -12.35
CA LEU A 246 0.96 -10.69 -11.10
C LEU A 246 -0.41 -11.29 -10.83
N ALA A 247 -0.39 -12.44 -10.18
CA ALA A 247 -1.53 -13.00 -9.46
C ALA A 247 -1.12 -13.23 -7.99
N TRP A 248 -1.95 -12.74 -7.08
CA TRP A 248 -1.76 -12.83 -5.64
C TRP A 248 -2.39 -14.12 -5.11
N ARG A 249 -1.63 -14.90 -4.35
CA ARG A 249 -2.09 -16.13 -3.69
C ARG A 249 -1.72 -16.11 -2.22
N GLU A 250 -2.38 -16.96 -1.42
CA GLU A 250 -2.12 -17.08 0.02
C GLU A 250 -2.17 -15.70 0.72
N HIS A 251 -3.28 -14.97 0.52
CA HIS A 251 -3.45 -13.59 1.01
C HIS A 251 -2.34 -12.63 0.54
N GLY A 252 -1.91 -12.78 -0.71
CA GLY A 252 -0.86 -11.96 -1.32
C GLY A 252 0.56 -12.27 -0.87
N LEU A 253 0.79 -13.29 -0.03
CA LEU A 253 2.14 -13.71 0.39
C LEU A 253 2.80 -14.69 -0.58
N VAL A 254 2.08 -15.19 -1.57
CA VAL A 254 2.64 -15.92 -2.69
C VAL A 254 2.34 -15.13 -3.96
N ILE A 255 3.40 -14.76 -4.68
CA ILE A 255 3.32 -13.99 -5.91
C ILE A 255 3.55 -14.94 -7.07
N ALA A 256 2.58 -15.05 -7.97
CA ALA A 256 2.70 -15.79 -9.22
C ALA A 256 2.83 -14.80 -10.38
N LEU A 257 3.92 -14.89 -11.14
CA LEU A 257 4.13 -14.13 -12.36
C LEU A 257 3.52 -14.90 -13.55
N LEU A 258 2.58 -14.28 -14.25
CA LEU A 258 1.86 -14.84 -15.39
C LEU A 258 2.33 -14.18 -16.69
N GLY A 259 2.38 -14.95 -17.77
CA GLY A 259 2.58 -14.41 -19.12
C GLY A 259 1.30 -13.83 -19.71
N GLY A 260 1.44 -12.84 -20.61
CA GLY A 260 0.36 -12.24 -21.41
C GLY A 260 -0.13 -13.10 -22.58
#